data_AF-A0A2W5UUL1-F1
#
_entry.id   AF-A0A2W5UUL1-F1
#
_cell.length_a   1.000
_cell.length_b   1.000
_cell.length_c   1.000
_cell.angle_alpha   90.00
_cell.angle_beta   90.00
_cell.angle_gamma   90.00
#
_symmetry.space_group_name_H-M   'P 1'
#
loop_
_entity.id
_entity.type
_entity.pdbx_description
1 polymer ?
#
loop_
_entity_poly.entity_id
_entity_poly.type
_entity_poly.pdbx_seq_one_letter_code
_entity_poly.pdbx_strand_id
1 'polypeptide(L)'
;MSLVIVVAAGCGVGGASPRSLSSSQALISTAEWLEFEAPQVRVELFRDVARQSAIQAGTRGAVLFPMNLNGEFVAAPALDPATDLLGPTDAGAPWDLQFENRGDRFSDDRRDAFQGLSEREAAEQIARSLLTLWNVKVDGPVTVVRVPGAPYAAAWIDGELRLNPSFVYMAAAPTR
;
A
#
# COMPACT_ATOMS: atom_id res chain seq x y z
N MET A 1 10.40 -15.29 63.41
CA MET A 1 9.57 -15.16 62.20
C MET A 1 9.92 -13.83 61.56
N SER A 2 10.83 -13.83 60.59
CA SER A 2 11.23 -12.63 59.85
C SER A 2 10.66 -12.71 58.44
N LEU A 3 9.89 -11.70 58.06
CA LEU A 3 9.33 -11.50 56.73
C LEU A 3 10.40 -10.81 55.87
N VAL A 4 10.85 -11.45 54.79
CA VAL A 4 11.77 -10.86 53.81
C VAL A 4 10.93 -10.32 52.65
N ILE A 5 10.97 -9.00 52.45
CA ILE A 5 10.46 -8.34 51.24
C ILE A 5 11.55 -8.45 50.17
N VAL A 6 11.27 -9.14 49.07
CA VAL A 6 12.13 -9.13 47.87
C VAL A 6 11.61 -8.04 46.94
N VAL A 7 12.30 -6.90 46.91
CA VAL A 7 12.16 -5.91 45.84
C VAL A 7 13.06 -6.36 44.71
N ALA A 8 12.47 -6.92 43.65
CA ALA A 8 13.20 -7.20 42.41
C ALA A 8 13.29 -5.91 41.58
N ALA A 9 14.35 -5.14 41.81
CA ALA A 9 14.83 -4.16 40.85
C ALA A 9 15.58 -4.91 39.74
N GLY A 10 14.92 -5.10 38.60
CA GLY A 10 15.54 -5.58 37.36
C GLY A 10 15.98 -4.40 36.51
N CYS A 11 17.29 -4.20 36.42
CA CYS A 11 17.94 -3.25 35.54
C CYS A 11 17.73 -3.59 34.05
N GLY A 12 17.50 -2.55 33.25
CA GLY A 12 17.99 -2.44 31.87
C GLY A 12 17.58 -3.52 30.88
N VAL A 13 16.48 -3.29 30.19
CA VAL A 13 16.44 -3.59 28.75
C VAL A 13 16.35 -2.23 28.08
N GLY A 14 17.47 -1.74 27.55
CA GLY A 14 17.41 -0.72 26.53
C GLY A 14 16.52 -1.31 25.45
N GLY A 15 15.30 -0.79 25.34
CA GLY A 15 14.44 -1.08 24.21
C GLY A 15 15.24 -0.63 23.00
N ALA A 16 15.93 -1.55 22.35
CA ALA A 16 16.34 -1.37 20.98
C ALA A 16 15.04 -0.96 20.29
N SER A 17 14.92 0.32 19.96
CA SER A 17 13.83 0.81 19.14
C SER A 17 13.82 -0.14 17.95
N PRO A 18 12.80 -1.03 17.80
CA PRO A 18 12.74 -1.86 16.62
C PRO A 18 12.74 -0.85 15.49
N ARG A 19 13.79 -0.84 14.66
CA ARG A 19 13.93 0.18 13.60
C ARG A 19 12.59 0.19 12.89
N SER A 20 11.84 1.28 13.04
CA SER A 20 10.53 1.41 12.44
C SER A 20 10.74 1.19 10.96
N LEU A 21 10.20 0.09 10.42
CA LEU A 21 10.28 -0.22 9.01
C LEU A 21 9.78 1.03 8.27
N SER A 22 10.62 1.63 7.41
CA SER A 22 10.15 2.77 6.63
C SER A 22 9.24 2.29 5.50
N SER A 23 8.32 3.12 5.05
CA SER A 23 7.48 2.83 3.87
C SER A 23 8.32 2.44 2.65
N SER A 24 9.43 3.14 2.40
CA SER A 24 10.36 2.82 1.31
C SER A 24 11.01 1.44 1.46
N GLN A 25 11.41 1.05 2.68
CA GLN A 25 11.96 -0.28 2.94
C GLN A 25 10.90 -1.37 2.74
N ALA A 26 9.67 -1.11 3.19
CA ALA A 26 8.57 -2.04 3.04
C ALA A 26 8.21 -2.28 1.56
N LEU A 27 8.21 -1.23 0.73
CA LEU A 27 7.92 -1.32 -0.70
C LEU A 27 8.93 -2.17 -1.48
N ILE A 28 10.22 -2.11 -1.13
CA ILE A 28 11.26 -2.92 -1.79
C ILE A 28 11.45 -4.31 -1.17
N SER A 29 10.77 -4.58 -0.06
CA SER A 29 10.77 -5.89 0.62
C SER A 29 9.73 -6.85 0.03
N THR A 30 9.83 -8.12 0.40
CA THR A 30 8.85 -9.15 0.03
C THR A 30 7.51 -8.90 0.75
N ALA A 31 6.44 -8.74 -0.02
CA ALA A 31 5.13 -8.32 0.47
C ALA A 31 4.52 -9.28 1.51
N GLU A 32 4.80 -10.58 1.38
CA GLU A 32 4.32 -11.59 2.33
C GLU A 32 4.80 -11.35 3.77
N TRP A 33 5.89 -10.60 4.00
CA TRP A 33 6.28 -10.24 5.37
C TRP A 33 5.26 -9.33 6.05
N LEU A 34 4.61 -8.45 5.29
CA LEU A 34 3.59 -7.55 5.81
C LEU A 34 2.31 -8.29 6.22
N GLU A 35 2.06 -9.48 5.68
CA GLU A 35 0.94 -10.33 6.11
C GLU A 35 1.01 -10.65 7.62
N PHE A 36 2.23 -10.81 8.14
CA PHE A 36 2.48 -11.18 9.53
C PHE A 36 2.72 -9.96 10.44
N GLU A 37 2.79 -8.76 9.87
CA GLU A 37 2.90 -7.53 10.66
C GLU A 37 1.57 -7.20 11.34
N ALA A 38 1.68 -6.62 12.54
CA ALA A 38 0.50 -6.17 13.27
C ALA A 38 -0.30 -5.16 12.42
N PRO A 39 -1.65 -5.20 12.44
CA PRO A 39 -2.47 -4.28 11.65
C PRO A 39 -2.08 -2.81 11.86
N GLN A 40 -1.73 -2.42 13.09
CA GLN A 40 -1.30 -1.07 13.42
C GLN A 40 -0.02 -0.66 12.68
N VAL A 41 0.94 -1.57 12.50
CA VAL A 41 2.19 -1.29 11.76
C VAL A 41 1.86 -1.02 10.30
N ARG A 42 1.00 -1.84 9.69
CA ARG A 42 0.57 -1.65 8.29
C ARG A 42 -0.19 -0.34 8.08
N VAL A 43 -1.05 0.07 9.02
CA VAL A 43 -1.73 1.37 9.00
C VAL A 43 -0.73 2.53 9.08
N GLU A 44 0.28 2.44 9.95
CA GLU A 44 1.30 3.50 10.05
C GLU A 44 2.17 3.58 8.79
N LEU A 45 2.50 2.44 8.18
CA LEU A 45 3.17 2.41 6.87
C LEU A 45 2.33 3.05 5.78
N PHE A 46 1.03 2.76 5.74
CA PHE A 46 0.09 3.39 4.80
C PHE A 46 0.04 4.91 5.00
N ARG A 47 -0.12 5.37 6.25
CA ARG A 47 -0.11 6.80 6.60
C ARG A 47 1.19 7.49 6.20
N ASP A 48 2.32 6.80 6.34
CA ASP A 48 3.60 7.31 5.90
C ASP A 48 3.67 7.46 4.37
N VAL A 49 3.23 6.44 3.61
CA VAL A 49 3.09 6.52 2.15
C VAL A 49 2.20 7.70 1.73
N ALA A 50 1.05 7.89 2.40
CA ALA A 50 0.14 8.99 2.11
C ALA A 50 0.76 10.37 2.41
N ARG A 51 1.45 10.53 3.54
CA ARG A 51 2.19 11.76 3.86
C ARG A 51 3.27 12.08 2.81
N GLN A 52 4.03 11.07 2.39
CA GLN A 52 5.06 11.25 1.35
C GLN A 52 4.43 11.58 -0.01
N SER A 53 3.30 10.96 -0.37
CA SER A 53 2.52 11.30 -1.56
C SER A 53 2.12 12.78 -1.58
N ALA A 54 1.64 13.31 -0.46
CA ALA A 54 1.29 14.73 -0.35
C ALA A 54 2.49 15.67 -0.53
N ILE A 55 3.67 15.31 -0.03
CA ILE A 55 4.91 16.08 -0.23
C ILE A 55 5.35 16.04 -1.70
N GLN A 56 5.17 14.91 -2.36
CA GLN A 56 5.64 14.67 -3.73
C GLN A 56 4.66 15.14 -4.80
N ALA A 57 3.39 15.38 -4.49
CA ALA A 57 2.34 15.68 -5.46
C ALA A 57 2.74 16.76 -6.47
N GLY A 58 2.59 16.46 -7.77
CA GLY A 58 2.97 17.36 -8.87
C GLY A 58 4.47 17.55 -9.10
N THR A 59 5.34 16.96 -8.27
CA THR A 59 6.79 16.98 -8.48
C THR A 59 7.22 15.96 -9.54
N ARG A 60 8.47 16.08 -10.01
CA ARG A 60 9.08 15.18 -11.01
C ARG A 60 10.18 14.34 -10.37
N GLY A 61 10.40 13.14 -10.91
CA GLY A 61 11.50 12.26 -10.51
C GLY A 61 11.05 10.97 -9.82
N ALA A 62 11.89 10.45 -8.93
CA ALA A 62 11.60 9.23 -8.17
C ALA A 62 10.57 9.53 -7.07
N VAL A 63 9.32 9.12 -7.29
CA VAL A 63 8.16 9.40 -6.44
C VAL A 63 7.37 8.11 -6.20
N LEU A 64 6.53 8.10 -5.15
CA LEU A 64 5.78 6.91 -4.73
C LEU A 64 4.60 6.57 -5.64
N PHE A 65 4.07 7.58 -6.33
CA PHE A 65 2.94 7.43 -7.24
C PHE A 65 3.23 8.09 -8.59
N PRO A 66 4.15 7.55 -9.41
CA PRO A 66 4.47 8.16 -10.69
C PRO A 66 3.35 7.94 -11.71
N MET A 67 2.99 9.00 -12.44
CA MET A 67 2.08 8.99 -13.57
C MET A 67 2.81 9.48 -14.82
N ASN A 68 2.71 8.74 -15.92
CA ASN A 68 3.12 9.21 -17.23
C ASN A 68 2.01 10.10 -17.82
N LEU A 69 2.24 11.41 -17.84
CA LEU A 69 1.37 12.40 -18.48
C LEU A 69 2.11 12.98 -19.68
N ASN A 70 1.65 12.67 -20.90
CA ASN A 70 2.22 13.19 -22.16
C ASN A 70 3.73 12.91 -22.33
N GLY A 71 4.21 11.76 -21.86
CA GLY A 71 5.63 11.37 -21.95
C GLY A 71 6.50 11.88 -20.81
N GLU A 72 5.92 12.54 -19.80
CA GLU A 72 6.61 13.01 -18.62
C GLU A 72 6.12 12.30 -17.35
N PHE A 73 7.06 11.88 -16.51
CA PHE A 73 6.75 11.29 -15.20
C PHE A 73 6.57 12.38 -14.15
N VAL A 74 5.35 12.49 -13.63
CA VAL A 74 4.98 13.38 -12.54
C VAL A 74 4.33 12.59 -11.40
N ALA A 75 4.49 13.05 -10.17
CA ALA A 75 3.76 12.48 -9.05
C ALA A 75 2.26 12.73 -9.18
N ALA A 76 1.49 11.68 -8.92
CA ALA A 76 0.03 11.71 -8.88
C ALA A 76 -0.50 12.72 -7.83
N PRO A 77 -1.80 13.06 -7.90
CA PRO A 77 -2.47 13.74 -6.81
C PRO A 77 -2.25 13.05 -5.45
N ALA A 78 -2.21 13.86 -4.39
CA ALA A 78 -1.94 13.40 -3.03
C ALA A 78 -2.98 12.38 -2.56
N LEU A 79 -2.52 11.36 -1.84
CA LEU A 79 -3.38 10.41 -1.13
C LEU A 79 -3.64 10.92 0.29
N ASP A 80 -4.90 10.96 0.72
CA ASP A 80 -5.25 11.33 2.09
C ASP A 80 -4.96 10.14 3.04
N PRO A 81 -4.24 10.36 4.16
CA PRO A 81 -3.90 9.30 5.12
C PRO A 81 -5.11 8.65 5.81
N ALA A 82 -6.30 9.27 5.72
CA ALA A 82 -7.56 8.74 6.22
C ALA A 82 -8.41 8.09 5.12
N THR A 83 -7.97 8.11 3.85
CA THR A 83 -8.68 7.42 2.76
C THR A 83 -8.74 5.92 3.02
N ASP A 84 -9.94 5.37 2.94
CA ASP A 84 -10.16 3.93 2.85
C ASP A 84 -10.15 3.54 1.37
N LEU A 85 -9.10 2.83 0.94
CA LEU A 85 -8.93 2.36 -0.45
C LEU A 85 -9.66 1.04 -0.73
N LEU A 86 -10.16 0.35 0.31
CA LEU A 86 -11.03 -0.83 0.16
C LEU A 86 -12.51 -0.47 0.22
N GLY A 87 -12.83 0.75 0.67
CA GLY A 87 -14.19 1.27 0.73
C GLY A 87 -14.85 1.28 -0.65
N PRO A 88 -16.19 1.22 -0.71
CA PRO A 88 -16.90 1.33 -1.97
C PRO A 88 -16.59 2.70 -2.59
N THR A 89 -15.84 2.71 -3.69
CA THR A 89 -15.79 3.90 -4.55
C THR A 89 -17.18 4.12 -5.11
N ASP A 90 -17.91 5.09 -4.56
CA ASP A 90 -19.27 5.48 -4.95
C ASP A 90 -19.35 6.10 -6.36
N ALA A 91 -18.26 6.07 -7.11
CA ALA A 91 -18.21 6.51 -8.48
C ALA A 91 -18.31 5.28 -9.38
N GLY A 92 -19.47 5.08 -10.00
CA GLY A 92 -19.74 4.09 -11.05
C GLY A 92 -18.91 4.30 -12.33
N ALA A 93 -17.59 4.41 -12.20
CA ALA A 93 -16.66 4.45 -13.30
C ALA A 93 -16.50 3.02 -13.86
N PRO A 94 -16.87 2.79 -15.12
CA PRO A 94 -17.01 1.47 -15.71
C PRO A 94 -15.65 0.91 -16.17
N TRP A 95 -14.59 1.03 -15.37
CA TRP A 95 -13.30 0.46 -15.77
C TRP A 95 -13.42 -1.06 -15.80
N ASP A 96 -13.18 -1.62 -16.99
CA ASP A 96 -12.88 -3.02 -17.20
C ASP A 96 -11.42 -3.25 -16.77
N LEU A 97 -11.23 -3.75 -15.55
CA LEU A 97 -9.91 -4.04 -15.01
C LEU A 97 -9.49 -5.45 -15.43
N GLN A 98 -8.39 -5.53 -16.18
CA GLN A 98 -7.81 -6.78 -16.63
C GLN A 98 -6.53 -7.05 -15.86
N PHE A 99 -6.52 -8.09 -15.03
CA PHE A 99 -5.33 -8.45 -14.27
C PHE A 99 -4.37 -9.26 -15.14
N GLU A 100 -3.10 -8.87 -15.14
CA GLU A 100 -2.09 -9.63 -15.87
C GLU A 100 -1.91 -11.02 -15.25
N ASN A 101 -2.13 -12.05 -16.06
CA ASN A 101 -2.08 -13.46 -15.64
C ASN A 101 -0.72 -14.13 -15.91
N ARG A 102 0.24 -13.41 -16.49
CA ARG A 102 1.60 -13.92 -16.75
C ARG A 102 2.54 -13.45 -15.65
N GLY A 103 3.36 -14.36 -15.12
CA GLY A 103 4.34 -14.06 -14.07
C GLY A 103 3.76 -14.15 -12.66
N ASP A 104 4.17 -13.22 -11.80
CA ASP A 104 3.78 -13.18 -10.38
C ASP A 104 2.40 -12.52 -10.24
N ARG A 105 1.36 -13.34 -10.06
CA ARG A 105 -0.04 -12.91 -10.03
C ARG A 105 -0.51 -12.55 -8.62
N PHE A 106 -1.52 -11.69 -8.53
CA PHE A 106 -2.25 -11.53 -7.27
C PHE A 106 -2.93 -12.84 -6.88
N SER A 107 -2.80 -13.23 -5.61
CA SER A 107 -3.43 -14.44 -5.08
C SER A 107 -4.96 -14.30 -5.01
N ASP A 108 -5.67 -15.36 -5.42
CA ASP A 108 -7.12 -15.50 -5.24
C ASP A 108 -7.51 -16.09 -3.88
N ASP A 109 -6.54 -16.45 -3.04
CA ASP A 109 -6.79 -17.00 -1.71
C ASP A 109 -7.25 -15.89 -0.76
N ARG A 110 -8.35 -16.14 -0.05
CA ARG A 110 -8.88 -15.23 0.96
C ARG A 110 -7.98 -15.20 2.17
N ARG A 111 -7.68 -13.99 2.67
CA ARG A 111 -6.77 -13.79 3.79
C ARG A 111 -7.31 -12.77 4.78
N ASP A 112 -7.04 -13.00 6.05
CA ASP A 112 -7.39 -12.07 7.12
C ASP A 112 -6.68 -10.71 6.97
N ALA A 113 -5.48 -10.73 6.38
CA ALA A 113 -4.73 -9.51 6.07
C ALA A 113 -5.49 -8.54 5.14
N PHE A 114 -6.43 -9.06 4.36
CA PHE A 114 -7.31 -8.32 3.43
C PHE A 114 -8.77 -8.31 3.91
N GLN A 115 -9.01 -8.46 5.21
CA GLN A 115 -10.35 -8.42 5.80
C GLN A 115 -11.32 -9.46 5.18
N GLY A 116 -10.78 -10.64 4.82
CA GLY A 116 -11.53 -11.75 4.23
C GLY A 116 -11.67 -11.71 2.70
N LEU A 117 -11.10 -10.69 2.04
CA LEU A 117 -10.90 -10.64 0.60
C LEU A 117 -9.66 -11.45 0.17
N SER A 118 -9.55 -11.74 -1.12
CA SER A 118 -8.28 -12.15 -1.72
C SER A 118 -7.36 -10.96 -2.01
N GLU A 119 -6.08 -11.21 -2.27
CA GLU A 119 -5.13 -10.17 -2.70
C GLU A 119 -5.61 -9.53 -4.02
N ARG A 120 -6.17 -10.33 -4.93
CA ARG A 120 -6.74 -9.86 -6.20
C ARG A 120 -7.95 -8.94 -5.98
N GLU A 121 -8.87 -9.31 -5.10
CA GLU A 121 -10.05 -8.49 -4.77
C GLU A 121 -9.64 -7.18 -4.09
N ALA A 122 -8.67 -7.22 -3.17
CA ALA A 122 -8.13 -6.01 -2.54
C ALA A 122 -7.42 -5.10 -3.55
N ALA A 123 -6.59 -5.67 -4.43
CA ALA A 123 -5.92 -4.94 -5.50
C ALA A 123 -6.93 -4.30 -6.48
N GLU A 124 -8.04 -4.96 -6.76
CA GLU A 124 -9.13 -4.41 -7.58
C GLU A 124 -9.75 -3.16 -6.95
N GLN A 125 -10.09 -3.19 -5.67
CA GLN A 125 -10.67 -2.02 -5.00
C GLN A 125 -9.68 -0.85 -4.89
N ILE A 126 -8.42 -1.16 -4.57
CA ILE A 126 -7.35 -0.16 -4.54
C ILE A 126 -7.15 0.44 -5.93
N ALA A 127 -7.16 -0.38 -6.99
CA ALA A 127 -7.02 0.09 -8.36
C ALA A 127 -8.11 1.08 -8.75
N ARG A 128 -9.38 0.74 -8.47
CA ARG A 128 -10.53 1.62 -8.73
C ARG A 128 -10.43 2.94 -7.95
N SER A 129 -10.04 2.86 -6.68
CA SER A 129 -9.83 4.02 -5.82
C SER A 129 -8.74 4.95 -6.35
N LEU A 130 -7.58 4.40 -6.75
CA LEU A 130 -6.49 5.18 -7.31
C LEU A 130 -6.85 5.82 -8.65
N LEU A 131 -7.46 5.08 -9.57
CA LEU A 131 -7.87 5.61 -10.87
C LEU A 131 -8.89 6.73 -10.73
N THR A 132 -9.82 6.61 -9.77
CA THR A 132 -10.77 7.66 -9.41
C THR A 132 -10.06 8.89 -8.86
N LEU A 133 -9.20 8.70 -7.86
CA LEU A 133 -8.46 9.77 -7.19
C LEU A 133 -7.57 10.55 -8.17
N TRP A 134 -6.91 9.84 -9.08
CA TRP A 134 -6.03 10.43 -10.07
C TRP A 134 -6.77 10.99 -11.29
N ASN A 135 -8.10 10.86 -11.32
CA ASN A 135 -8.96 11.30 -12.42
C ASN A 135 -8.46 10.79 -13.79
N VAL A 136 -7.99 9.54 -13.83
CA VAL A 136 -7.49 8.90 -15.05
C VAL A 136 -8.64 8.73 -16.03
N LYS A 137 -8.43 9.14 -17.29
CA LYS A 137 -9.37 8.93 -18.39
C LYS A 137 -8.85 7.81 -19.29
N VAL A 138 -9.66 6.77 -19.47
CA VAL A 138 -9.32 5.60 -20.27
C VAL A 138 -10.55 5.22 -21.07
N ASP A 139 -10.39 5.02 -22.38
CA ASP A 139 -11.47 4.64 -23.31
C ASP A 139 -11.57 3.12 -23.51
N GLY A 140 -10.82 2.33 -22.73
CA GLY A 140 -10.72 0.88 -22.88
C GLY A 140 -10.32 0.18 -21.58
N PRO A 141 -10.04 -1.14 -21.64
CA PRO A 141 -9.65 -1.90 -20.46
C PRO A 141 -8.35 -1.37 -19.87
N VAL A 142 -8.27 -1.40 -18.55
CA VAL A 142 -7.07 -1.04 -17.80
C VAL A 142 -6.38 -2.32 -17.36
N THR A 143 -5.13 -2.49 -17.80
CA THR A 143 -4.33 -3.63 -17.34
C THR A 143 -3.77 -3.32 -15.95
N VAL A 144 -4.00 -4.21 -15.00
CA VAL A 144 -3.45 -4.15 -13.64
C VAL A 144 -2.31 -5.15 -13.52
N VAL A 145 -1.11 -4.65 -13.26
CA VAL A 145 0.14 -5.42 -13.21
C VAL A 145 0.67 -5.45 -11.79
N ARG A 146 0.98 -6.64 -11.28
CA ARG A 146 1.65 -6.81 -9.98
C ARG A 146 3.17 -6.59 -10.15
N VAL A 147 3.73 -5.66 -9.38
CA VAL A 147 5.16 -5.29 -9.46
C VAL A 147 5.86 -5.38 -8.09
N PRO A 148 6.21 -6.60 -7.63
CA PRO A 148 6.91 -6.79 -6.36
C PRO A 148 8.28 -6.11 -6.36
N GLY A 149 8.68 -5.55 -5.21
CA GLY A 149 9.99 -4.92 -5.02
C GLY A 149 10.17 -3.58 -5.73
N ALA A 150 9.13 -3.03 -6.35
CA ALA A 150 9.18 -1.71 -6.98
C ALA A 150 9.45 -0.62 -5.93
N PRO A 151 10.26 0.42 -6.24
CA PRO A 151 10.53 1.53 -5.31
C PRO A 151 9.36 2.53 -5.19
N TYR A 152 8.21 2.19 -5.76
CA TYR A 152 6.98 2.98 -5.75
C TYR A 152 5.81 2.12 -5.25
N ALA A 153 4.74 2.76 -4.79
CA ALA A 153 3.55 2.11 -4.23
C ALA A 153 2.57 1.69 -5.33
N ALA A 154 2.29 2.59 -6.26
CA ALA A 154 1.52 2.31 -7.47
C ALA A 154 1.94 3.27 -8.57
N ALA A 155 1.77 2.90 -9.84
CA ALA A 155 2.14 3.77 -10.96
C ALA A 155 1.14 3.66 -12.11
N TRP A 156 0.89 4.79 -12.79
CA TRP A 156 0.15 4.83 -14.05
C TRP A 156 1.12 5.09 -15.20
N ILE A 157 1.48 4.05 -15.95
CA ILE A 157 2.54 4.11 -16.96
C ILE A 157 2.06 3.37 -18.21
N ASP A 158 2.14 4.03 -19.36
CA ASP A 158 1.85 3.44 -20.67
C ASP A 158 0.47 2.74 -20.76
N GLY A 159 -0.52 3.26 -20.03
CA GLY A 159 -1.89 2.71 -20.00
C GLY A 159 -2.09 1.55 -19.01
N GLU A 160 -1.06 1.20 -18.24
CA GLU A 160 -1.10 0.15 -17.23
C GLU A 160 -1.11 0.76 -15.82
N LEU A 161 -1.91 0.17 -14.94
CA LEU A 161 -1.81 0.40 -13.51
C LEU A 161 -0.91 -0.65 -12.89
N ARG A 162 0.26 -0.23 -12.44
CA ARG A 162 1.25 -1.10 -11.79
C ARG A 162 1.11 -0.97 -10.28
N LEU A 163 0.82 -2.06 -9.58
CA LEU A 163 0.61 -2.08 -8.14
C LEU A 163 1.70 -2.88 -7.43
N ASN A 164 2.32 -2.25 -6.43
CA ASN A 164 3.23 -2.96 -5.54
C ASN A 164 2.42 -3.77 -4.52
N PRO A 165 2.60 -5.09 -4.41
CA PRO A 165 1.87 -5.91 -3.46
C PRO A 165 2.09 -5.47 -2.00
N SER A 166 3.26 -4.94 -1.64
CA SER A 166 3.50 -4.40 -0.30
C SER A 166 2.55 -3.23 0.00
N PHE A 167 2.30 -2.37 -0.99
CA PHE A 167 1.32 -1.30 -0.84
C PHE A 167 -0.11 -1.84 -0.70
N VAL A 168 -0.45 -2.93 -1.39
CA VAL A 168 -1.76 -3.60 -1.23
C VAL A 168 -1.97 -4.07 0.21
N TYR A 169 -0.97 -4.69 0.83
CA TYR A 169 -1.03 -5.08 2.25
C TYR A 169 -1.17 -3.89 3.21
N MET A 170 -0.48 -2.78 2.94
CA MET A 170 -0.57 -1.55 3.73
C MET A 170 -1.96 -0.91 3.62
N ALA A 171 -2.45 -0.73 2.39
CA ALA A 171 -3.71 -0.09 2.08
C ALA A 171 -4.92 -0.90 2.55
N ALA A 172 -4.79 -2.23 2.64
CA ALA A 172 -5.84 -3.11 3.13
C ALA A 172 -5.94 -3.19 4.66
N ALA A 173 -4.98 -2.60 5.39
CA ALA A 173 -4.97 -2.67 6.83
C ALA A 173 -6.20 -1.93 7.42
N PRO A 174 -6.91 -2.54 8.38
CA PRO A 174 -8.11 -1.95 8.96
C PRO A 174 -7.75 -0.65 9.66
N THR A 175 -8.43 0.44 9.30
CA THR A 175 -8.20 1.78 9.86
C THR A 175 -8.95 2.03 11.17
N ARG A 176 -9.66 1.01 11.70
CA ARG A 176 -10.49 1.06 12.90
C ARG A 176 -10.30 -0.15 13.80
#